data_AF-A0A0P4UJ00-F1
#
_entry.id   AF-A0A0P4UJ00-F1
#
_cell.length_a   1.000
_cell.length_b   1.000
_cell.length_c   1.000
_cell.angle_alpha   90.00
_cell.angle_beta   90.00
_cell.angle_gamma   90.00
#
_symmetry.space_group_name_H-M   'P 1'
#
loop_
_entity.id
_entity.type
_entity.pdbx_description
1 polymer ?
#
loop_
_entity_poly.entity_id
_entity_poly.type
_entity_poly.pdbx_seq_one_letter_code
_entity_poly.pdbx_strand_id
1 'polypeptide(L)' 'MVAVMTMPRFSPDQFVRFIGGEGKVRKSHADSGRWSYLVEMEMGEEPEMGRIGFETMILLPETDLEEAWS' A
#
# COMPACT_ATOMS: atom_id res chain seq x y z
N MET A 1 -25.81 10.45 -8.56
CA MET A 1 -24.55 10.21 -9.31
C MET A 1 -24.23 8.74 -9.19
N VAL A 2 -24.09 8.02 -10.29
CA VAL A 2 -23.61 6.63 -10.25
C VAL A 2 -22.11 6.70 -10.04
N ALA A 3 -21.62 6.22 -8.90
CA ALA A 3 -20.19 6.05 -8.70
C ALA A 3 -19.73 5.01 -9.74
N VAL A 4 -18.84 5.41 -10.66
CA VAL A 4 -18.14 4.45 -11.50
C VAL A 4 -17.24 3.66 -10.56
N MET A 5 -17.67 2.44 -10.24
CA MET A 5 -16.82 1.47 -9.54
C MET A 5 -15.78 0.99 -10.55
N THR A 6 -14.66 1.70 -10.63
CA THR A 6 -13.47 1.20 -11.34
C THR A 6 -12.97 -0.05 -10.61
N MET A 7 -12.44 -1.06 -11.30
CA MET A 7 -11.81 -2.19 -10.60
C MET A 7 -10.47 -1.73 -10.01
N PRO A 8 -10.08 -2.23 -8.82
CA PRO A 8 -8.76 -1.91 -8.26
C PRO A 8 -7.68 -2.50 -9.17
N ARG A 9 -6.62 -1.73 -9.42
CA ARG A 9 -5.45 -2.18 -10.18
C ARG A 9 -4.67 -3.27 -9.43
N PHE A 10 -4.55 -3.15 -8.11
CA PHE A 10 -3.78 -4.09 -7.29
C PHE A 10 -4.67 -4.99 -6.44
N SER A 11 -4.31 -6.26 -6.34
CA SER A 11 -5.03 -7.24 -5.52
C SER A 11 -4.46 -7.32 -4.10
N PRO A 12 -5.26 -7.74 -3.11
CA PRO A 12 -4.73 -8.14 -1.81
C PRO A 12 -3.60 -9.17 -1.96
N ASP A 13 -2.61 -9.09 -1.09
CA ASP A 13 -1.37 -9.88 -1.06
C ASP A 13 -0.41 -9.69 -2.24
N GLN A 14 -0.72 -8.79 -3.20
CA GLN A 14 0.20 -8.39 -4.25
C GLN A 14 1.33 -7.51 -3.70
N PHE A 15 2.56 -7.75 -4.15
CA PHE A 15 3.70 -6.88 -3.86
C PHE A 15 3.72 -5.68 -4.82
N VAL A 16 3.86 -4.50 -4.24
CA VAL A 16 3.91 -3.21 -4.93
C VAL A 16 5.14 -2.41 -4.50
N ARG A 17 5.61 -1.56 -5.39
CA ARG A 17 6.71 -0.63 -5.16
C ARG A 17 6.19 0.80 -5.16
N PHE A 18 6.81 1.66 -4.35
CA PHE A 18 6.49 3.08 -4.25
C PHE A 18 7.71 3.88 -3.77
N ILE A 19 7.58 5.21 -3.71
CA ILE A 19 8.64 6.07 -3.18
C ILE A 19 8.80 5.81 -1.68
N GLY A 20 9.88 5.14 -1.28
CA GLY A 20 10.15 4.77 0.10
C GLY A 20 10.36 3.28 0.32
N GLY A 21 10.04 2.44 -0.66
CA GLY A 21 10.33 1.01 -0.60
C GLY A 21 9.33 0.15 -1.37
N GLU A 22 9.25 -1.10 -0.95
CA GLU A 22 8.33 -2.10 -1.46
C GLU A 22 7.50 -2.65 -0.30
N GLY A 23 6.31 -3.16 -0.62
CA GLY A 23 5.44 -3.73 0.39
C GLY A 23 4.30 -4.52 -0.22
N LYS A 24 3.49 -5.13 0.64
CA LYS A 24 2.39 -5.99 0.27
C LYS A 24 1.05 -5.29 0.47
N VAL A 25 0.20 -5.28 -0.55
CA VAL A 25 -1.16 -4.75 -0.44
C VAL A 25 -1.96 -5.60 0.54
N ARG A 26 -2.53 -4.97 1.57
CA ARG A 26 -3.42 -5.63 2.54
C ARG A 26 -4.88 -5.31 2.30
N LYS A 27 -5.19 -4.08 1.90
CA LYS A 27 -6.56 -3.63 1.63
C LYS A 27 -6.56 -2.61 0.50
N SER A 28 -7.63 -2.61 -0.29
CA SER A 28 -7.95 -1.56 -1.24
C SER A 28 -9.19 -0.80 -0.77
N HIS A 29 -9.22 0.50 -0.98
CA HIS A 29 -10.32 1.37 -0.63
C HIS A 29 -10.65 2.27 -1.83
N ALA A 30 -11.92 2.26 -2.23
CA ALA A 30 -12.41 3.15 -3.27
C ALA A 30 -13.01 4.41 -2.63
N ASP A 31 -12.50 5.58 -3.01
CA ASP A 31 -13.09 6.88 -2.67
C ASP A 31 -13.29 7.70 -3.95
N SER A 32 -14.52 8.14 -4.20
CA SER A 32 -14.83 9.08 -5.28
C SER A 32 -14.29 8.69 -6.68
N GLY A 33 -14.20 7.39 -6.97
CA GLY A 33 -13.66 6.84 -8.23
C GLY A 33 -12.13 6.71 -8.29
N ARG A 34 -11.44 6.95 -7.18
CA ARG A 34 -10.00 6.72 -6.98
C ARG A 34 -9.78 5.56 -6.04
N TRP A 35 -8.65 4.88 -6.21
CA TRP A 35 -8.23 3.81 -5.32
C TRP A 35 -7.07 4.25 -4.43
N SER A 36 -7.15 3.85 -3.17
CA SER A 36 -6.05 3.90 -2.20
C SER A 36 -5.83 2.51 -1.63
N TYR A 37 -4.60 2.21 -1.26
CA TYR A 37 -4.18 0.89 -0.82
C TYR A 37 -3.43 1.00 0.50
N LEU A 38 -3.83 0.16 1.45
CA LEU A 38 -3.07 -0.07 2.67
C LEU A 38 -1.97 -1.08 2.35
N VAL A 39 -0.73 -0.64 2.39
CA VAL A 39 0.46 -1.43 2.05
C VAL A 39 1.22 -1.73 3.34
N GLU A 40 1.51 -3.00 3.56
CA GLU A 40 2.37 -3.46 4.64
C GLU A 40 3.81 -3.58 4.15
N MET A 41 4.71 -2.79 4.70
CA MET A 41 6.15 -2.87 4.48
C MET A 41 6.75 -4.04 5.28
N GLU A 42 7.82 -4.65 4.78
CA GLU A 42 8.59 -5.61 5.57
C GLU A 42 9.18 -4.91 6.81
N MET A 43 8.97 -5.50 7.99
CA MET A 43 9.73 -5.08 9.17
C MET A 43 11.19 -5.44 8.95
N GLY A 44 12.06 -4.42 8.91
CA GLY A 44 13.49 -4.63 9.09
C GLY A 44 13.80 -5.17 10.50
N GLU A 45 15.08 -5.45 10.76
CA GLU A 45 15.55 -5.84 12.10
C GLU A 45 15.07 -4.83 13.16
N GLU A 46 14.62 -5.34 14.31
CA GLU A 46 14.12 -4.49 15.37
C GLU A 46 15.23 -3.49 15.79
N PRO A 47 15.04 -2.15 15.67
CA PRO A 47 15.97 -1.18 16.20
C PRO A 47 16.30 -1.43 17.66
N GLU A 48 17.57 -1.21 18.00
CA GLU A 48 18.04 -1.20 19.39
C GLU A 48 17.12 -0.30 20.23
N MET A 49 16.66 -0.85 21.36
CA MET A 49 15.59 -0.29 22.22
C MET A 49 15.66 1.24 22.34
N GLY A 50 14.58 1.93 21.96
CA GLY A 50 14.44 3.38 22.19
C GLY A 50 13.81 4.19 21.04
N ARG A 51 13.59 3.59 19.86
CA ARG A 51 12.81 4.23 18.79
C ARG A 51 11.33 3.83 18.90
N ILE A 52 10.46 4.80 19.15
CA ILE A 52 9.02 4.60 19.10
C ILE A 52 8.56 4.74 17.65
N GLY A 53 8.02 3.66 17.07
CA GLY A 53 7.30 3.68 15.79
C GLY A 53 7.77 2.63 14.79
N PHE A 54 7.24 1.40 14.89
CA PHE A 54 7.22 0.46 13.76
C PHE A 54 5.91 0.64 13.00
N GLU A 55 5.75 1.78 12.34
CA GLU A 55 4.64 1.94 11.40
C GLU A 55 4.95 1.09 10.17
N THR A 56 4.48 -0.15 10.17
CA THR A 56 4.64 -1.09 9.04
C THR A 56 3.55 -0.95 7.99
N MET A 57 2.53 -0.13 8.25
CA MET A 57 1.43 0.08 7.33
C MET A 57 1.40 1.51 6.84
N ILE A 58 1.33 1.67 5.52
CA ILE A 58 1.21 2.97 4.86
C ILE A 58 -0.03 2.97 3.96
N LEU A 59 -0.77 4.07 3.96
CA LEU A 59 -1.90 4.28 3.05
C LEU A 59 -1.42 5.13 1.88
N LEU A 60 -1.44 4.57 0.67
CA LEU A 60 -0.96 5.23 -0.54
C LEU A 60 -2.07 5.26 -1.61
N PRO A 61 -2.18 6.34 -2.39
CA PRO A 61 -3.05 6.36 -3.56
C PRO A 61 -2.51 5.44 -4.66
N GLU A 62 -3.40 4.97 -5.55
CA GLU A 62 -3.04 4.09 -6.67
C GLU A 62 -1.91 4.64 -7.56
N THR A 63 -1.86 5.96 -7.72
CA THR A 63 -0.90 6.62 -8.61
C THR A 63 0.54 6.59 -8.10
N ASP A 64 0.73 6.30 -6.82
CA ASP A 64 2.04 6.22 -6.17
C ASP A 64 2.58 4.77 -6.12
N LEU A 65 1.82 3.81 -6.67
CA LEU A 65 2.16 2.39 -6.66
C LEU A 65 2.48 1.86 -8.06
N GLU A 66 3.46 0.97 -8.12
CA GLU A 66 3.81 0.16 -9.29
C GLU A 66 3.87 -1.33 -8.92
N GLU A 67 3.71 -2.23 -9.89
CA GLU A 67 3.90 -3.67 -9.65
C GLU A 67 5.39 -3.96 -9.40
N ALA A 68 5.70 -4.65 -8.30
CA ALA A 68 7.09 -4.91 -7.91
C ALA A 68 7.74 -6.04 -8.74
N TRP A 69 6.95 -6.94 -9.32
CA TRP A 69 7.44 -8.10 -10.07
C TRP A 69 6.73 -8.15 -11.43
N SER A 70 7.47 -7.97 -12.52
CA SER A 70 7.01 -8.20 -13.90
C SER A 70 7.74 -9.37 -14.53
#